data_AF-A0A519HE54-F1
#
_entry.id   AF-A0A519HE54-F1
#
_cell.length_a   1.000
_cell.length_b   1.000
_cell.length_c   1.000
_cell.angle_alpha   90.00
_cell.angle_beta   90.00
_cell.angle_gamma   90.00
#
_symmetry.space_group_name_H-M   'P 1'
#
loop_
_entity.id
_entity.type
_entity.pdbx_description
1 polymer ?
#
loop_
_entity_poly.entity_id
_entity_poly.type
_entity_poly.pdbx_seq_one_letter_code
_entity_poly.pdbx_strand_id
1 'polypeptide(L)'
;MTRLLLIPALCALALTAACDGDGVRVSSTTTTSDEKGALKVVDTLQCPDRQGDLTRKGTASANGTVCTYIGPRGATVTLHLVSLDGTSPAQTLKAFEDSLSATMPEARAQLAANAANQTAAQADAGAAKADTDEAHVRMPGVSVDAKGEDASVRMPGIRIEAKGDQATVDIAGFKIEADDNGEGTVDIQGGGPDGNVSIQAHDDSAEIRTNSTGAATRSTWILTDSRGSAEGWRVVGYEARGPVGGPIVVATVRSKDRDHDRAFEDARDLVALNVGE
;
A
#
# COMPACT_ATOMS: atom_id res chain seq x y z
N MET A 1 63.17 -1.68 21.75
CA MET A 1 63.12 -0.87 22.99
C MET A 1 61.65 -0.75 23.40
N THR A 2 61.01 -1.60 24.21
CA THR A 2 61.38 -2.64 25.21
C THR A 2 60.91 -2.22 26.61
N ARG A 3 59.76 -2.77 27.07
CA ARG A 3 59.16 -2.86 28.42
C ARG A 3 57.64 -3.02 28.22
N LEU A 4 56.92 -4.10 28.55
CA LEU A 4 57.10 -5.32 29.37
C LEU A 4 56.86 -5.16 30.90
N LEU A 5 55.63 -5.49 31.33
CA LEU A 5 55.13 -5.98 32.64
C LEU A 5 53.73 -6.62 32.37
N LEU A 6 53.24 -7.78 32.86
CA LEU A 6 53.62 -8.80 33.85
C LEU A 6 53.30 -8.46 35.33
N ILE A 7 52.48 -9.23 36.11
CA ILE A 7 51.48 -10.28 35.81
C ILE A 7 50.25 -10.18 36.81
N PRO A 8 49.76 -11.20 37.56
CA PRO A 8 48.59 -12.03 37.21
C PRO A 8 47.41 -12.07 38.23
N ALA A 9 46.22 -12.48 37.77
CA ALA A 9 45.20 -13.28 38.50
C ALA A 9 44.15 -13.75 37.49
N LEU A 10 44.03 -15.03 37.09
CA LEU A 10 43.68 -16.24 37.84
C LEU A 10 42.23 -16.25 38.39
N CYS A 11 41.30 -16.72 37.57
CA CYS A 11 40.16 -17.52 38.04
C CYS A 11 39.64 -18.39 36.89
N ALA A 12 39.55 -19.70 37.08
CA ALA A 12 39.04 -20.65 36.10
C ALA A 12 37.91 -21.47 36.72
N LEU A 13 36.77 -21.53 36.04
CA LEU A 13 35.69 -22.47 36.35
C LEU A 13 35.03 -22.87 35.03
N ALA A 14 35.13 -24.14 34.68
CA ALA A 14 34.42 -24.72 33.55
C ALA A 14 33.10 -25.31 34.04
N LEU A 15 32.00 -24.96 33.37
CA LEU A 15 30.72 -25.65 33.50
C LEU A 15 30.19 -25.97 32.11
N THR A 16 30.17 -27.25 31.77
CA THR A 16 29.55 -27.77 30.56
C THR A 16 28.06 -27.93 30.78
N ALA A 17 27.25 -27.11 30.10
CA ALA A 17 25.84 -27.37 29.89
C ALA A 17 25.62 -27.60 28.39
N ALA A 18 25.09 -28.78 28.05
CA ALA A 18 24.56 -29.09 26.73
C ALA A 18 23.04 -29.29 26.86
N CYS A 19 22.34 -29.26 25.73
CA CYS A 19 20.91 -28.93 25.61
C CYS A 19 20.64 -27.44 25.92
N ASP A 20 19.66 -26.77 25.30
CA ASP A 20 18.63 -27.29 24.39
C ASP A 20 18.60 -26.51 23.05
N GLY A 21 17.78 -26.94 22.09
CA GLY A 21 17.74 -26.39 20.74
C GLY A 21 17.27 -24.94 20.65
N ASP A 22 17.86 -24.17 19.74
CA ASP A 22 17.49 -22.77 19.42
C ASP A 22 16.18 -22.70 18.62
N GLY A 23 15.09 -23.08 19.29
CA GLY A 23 13.75 -22.97 18.76
C GLY A 23 13.28 -21.52 18.86
N VAL A 24 13.29 -20.81 17.72
CA VAL A 24 12.85 -19.41 17.61
C VAL A 24 11.41 -19.27 18.10
N ARG A 25 11.27 -18.95 19.38
CA ARG A 25 10.02 -18.47 19.97
C ARG A 25 9.79 -17.07 19.41
N VAL A 26 8.99 -16.99 18.35
CA VAL A 26 8.27 -15.77 18.01
C VAL A 26 7.27 -15.52 19.16
N SER A 27 7.79 -14.93 20.23
CA SER A 27 6.96 -14.29 21.25
C SER A 27 6.32 -13.10 20.57
N SER A 28 5.11 -13.32 20.04
CA SER A 28 4.21 -12.25 19.66
C SER A 28 3.83 -11.47 20.91
N THR A 29 4.69 -10.52 21.28
CA THR A 29 4.28 -9.37 22.08
C THR A 29 3.27 -8.60 21.25
N THR A 30 2.01 -9.01 21.36
CA THR A 30 0.88 -8.10 21.24
C THR A 30 1.03 -7.07 22.35
N THR A 31 1.86 -6.06 22.09
CA THR A 31 1.60 -4.72 22.59
C THR A 31 0.24 -4.35 22.04
N THR A 32 -0.81 -4.61 22.82
CA THR A 32 -2.08 -3.90 22.69
C THR A 32 -1.77 -2.45 23.01
N SER A 33 -1.35 -1.73 21.98
CA SER A 33 -1.26 -0.27 22.01
C SER A 33 -2.68 0.27 22.02
N ASP A 34 -3.32 0.20 23.20
CA ASP A 34 -4.64 0.75 23.50
C ASP A 34 -4.61 2.30 23.57
N GLU A 35 -3.68 2.88 22.81
CA GLU A 35 -3.49 4.29 22.49
C GLU A 35 -3.51 4.51 20.96
N LYS A 36 -4.32 3.73 20.22
CA LYS A 36 -4.89 4.26 18.96
C LYS A 36 -5.65 5.54 19.36
N GLY A 37 -5.20 6.68 18.85
CA GLY A 37 -5.57 7.99 19.34
C GLY A 37 -7.07 8.26 19.20
N ALA A 38 -7.67 8.83 20.25
CA ALA A 38 -9.06 9.27 20.19
C ALA A 38 -9.21 10.30 19.05
N LEU A 39 -10.02 9.96 18.05
CA LEU A 39 -10.20 10.80 16.86
C LEU A 39 -10.71 12.18 17.26
N LYS A 40 -10.03 13.23 16.77
CA LYS A 40 -10.45 14.61 16.97
C LYS A 40 -11.46 15.00 15.91
N VAL A 41 -12.63 15.45 16.35
CA VAL A 41 -13.51 16.29 15.54
C VAL A 41 -12.92 17.70 15.56
N VAL A 42 -12.74 18.30 14.39
CA VAL A 42 -12.22 19.67 14.24
C VAL A 42 -13.10 20.47 13.29
N ASP A 43 -13.44 21.70 13.67
CA ASP A 43 -14.23 22.64 12.85
C ASP A 43 -13.34 23.54 11.96
N THR A 44 -12.02 23.48 12.13
CA THR A 44 -11.02 24.31 11.45
C THR A 44 -9.69 23.58 11.42
N LEU A 45 -9.01 23.57 10.26
CA LEU A 45 -7.74 22.86 10.11
C LEU A 45 -6.61 23.51 10.92
N GLN A 46 -5.86 22.66 11.62
CA GLN A 46 -4.51 22.96 12.10
C GLN A 46 -3.56 22.96 10.91
N CYS A 47 -3.13 24.16 10.50
CA CYS A 47 -2.25 24.36 9.35
C CYS A 47 -0.95 25.05 9.78
N PRO A 48 0.11 24.32 10.15
CA PRO A 48 1.41 24.91 10.47
C PRO A 48 2.04 25.57 9.23
N ASP A 49 3.03 26.44 9.43
CA ASP A 49 3.75 27.05 8.29
C ASP A 49 4.61 26.05 7.51
N ARG A 50 5.01 24.94 8.15
CA ARG A 50 5.72 23.80 7.53
C ARG A 50 5.33 22.48 8.21
N GLN A 51 5.37 21.39 7.45
CA GLN A 51 5.40 20.00 7.92
C GLN A 51 6.39 19.25 7.04
N GLY A 52 7.41 18.61 7.61
CA GLY A 52 8.47 17.96 6.84
C GLY A 52 9.13 18.88 5.80
N ASP A 53 9.16 18.44 4.54
CA ASP A 53 9.65 19.19 3.37
C ASP A 53 8.57 20.15 2.79
N LEU A 54 7.31 20.09 3.26
CA LEU A 54 6.20 20.96 2.81
C LEU A 54 6.23 22.34 3.50
N THR A 55 5.98 23.39 2.72
CA THR A 55 5.80 24.79 3.19
C THR A 55 4.43 25.34 2.79
N ARG A 56 3.73 25.97 3.74
CA ARG A 56 2.37 26.49 3.56
C ARG A 56 2.33 27.67 2.59
N LYS A 57 1.44 27.61 1.59
CA LYS A 57 1.29 28.62 0.54
C LYS A 57 0.20 29.62 0.91
N GLY A 58 0.57 30.61 1.71
CA GLY A 58 -0.33 31.68 2.17
C GLY A 58 -1.13 31.30 3.41
N THR A 59 -2.24 32.00 3.66
CA THR A 59 -3.15 31.70 4.78
C THR A 59 -4.12 30.58 4.41
N ALA A 60 -4.67 29.92 5.43
CA ALA A 60 -5.82 29.02 5.24
C ALA A 60 -6.97 29.77 4.55
N SER A 61 -7.67 29.08 3.63
CA SER A 61 -8.80 29.63 2.86
C SER A 61 -10.10 28.92 3.22
N ALA A 62 -11.22 29.38 2.65
CA ALA A 62 -12.58 28.87 2.94
C ALA A 62 -12.88 28.77 4.46
N ASN A 63 -12.67 29.86 5.19
CA ASN A 63 -12.83 29.93 6.66
C ASN A 63 -11.93 28.98 7.47
N GLY A 64 -10.84 28.47 6.88
CA GLY A 64 -9.92 27.54 7.52
C GLY A 64 -10.22 26.06 7.25
N THR A 65 -11.10 25.76 6.29
CA THR A 65 -11.34 24.39 5.81
C THR A 65 -10.38 23.94 4.72
N VAL A 66 -9.57 24.84 4.12
CA VAL A 66 -8.61 24.49 3.06
C VAL A 66 -7.24 25.11 3.30
N CYS A 67 -6.18 24.31 3.17
CA CYS A 67 -4.78 24.75 3.30
C CYS A 67 -3.90 24.12 2.21
N THR A 68 -3.31 24.97 1.36
CA THR A 68 -2.35 24.54 0.32
C THR A 68 -0.91 24.62 0.82
N TYR A 69 -0.11 23.62 0.47
CA TYR A 69 1.32 23.53 0.70
C TYR A 69 2.05 23.26 -0.61
N ILE A 70 3.29 23.70 -0.69
CA ILE A 70 4.24 23.38 -1.75
C ILE A 70 5.44 22.64 -1.17
N GLY A 71 5.89 21.59 -1.85
CA GLY A 71 7.06 20.82 -1.49
C GLY A 71 8.16 20.92 -2.56
N PRO A 72 9.29 20.22 -2.35
CA PRO A 72 10.35 20.12 -3.35
C PRO A 72 9.87 19.44 -4.63
N ARG A 73 10.61 19.63 -5.73
CA ARG A 73 10.46 18.89 -7.00
C ARG A 73 9.06 18.99 -7.65
N GLY A 74 8.32 20.05 -7.31
CA GLY A 74 7.00 20.34 -7.87
C GLY A 74 5.82 19.71 -7.10
N ALA A 75 6.08 19.10 -5.94
CA ALA A 75 5.02 18.58 -5.08
C ALA A 75 4.08 19.71 -4.60
N THR A 76 2.78 19.43 -4.60
CA THR A 76 1.72 20.29 -4.08
C THR A 76 0.76 19.43 -3.27
N VAL A 77 0.49 19.84 -2.03
CA VAL A 77 -0.45 19.16 -1.13
C VAL A 77 -1.55 20.14 -0.74
N THR A 78 -2.82 19.76 -0.86
CA THR A 78 -3.94 20.57 -0.39
C THR A 78 -4.75 19.77 0.62
N LEU A 79 -4.79 20.26 1.87
CA LEU A 79 -5.70 19.76 2.89
C LEU A 79 -7.09 20.36 2.70
N HIS A 80 -8.10 19.52 2.91
CA HIS A 80 -9.52 19.84 2.92
C HIS A 80 -10.15 19.26 4.18
N LEU A 81 -10.87 20.07 4.94
CA LEU A 81 -11.84 19.61 5.95
C LEU A 81 -13.20 19.49 5.27
N VAL A 82 -13.78 18.28 5.32
CA VAL A 82 -14.97 17.93 4.53
C VAL A 82 -16.06 17.38 5.45
N SER A 83 -17.15 18.13 5.58
CA SER A 83 -18.40 17.63 6.16
C SER A 83 -19.01 16.58 5.22
N LEU A 84 -19.52 15.48 5.78
CA LEU A 84 -20.12 14.41 4.98
C LEU A 84 -21.61 14.65 4.69
N ASP A 85 -22.31 15.42 5.54
CA ASP A 85 -23.70 15.87 5.37
C ASP A 85 -24.71 14.75 5.01
N GLY A 86 -24.47 13.53 5.50
CA GLY A 86 -25.28 12.34 5.24
C GLY A 86 -24.86 11.48 4.04
N THR A 87 -23.86 11.92 3.26
CA THR A 87 -23.18 11.09 2.26
C THR A 87 -22.19 10.13 2.93
N SER A 88 -21.77 9.07 2.21
CA SER A 88 -20.74 8.16 2.73
C SER A 88 -19.32 8.72 2.51
N PRO A 89 -18.34 8.36 3.36
CA PRO A 89 -16.94 8.70 3.12
C PRO A 89 -16.46 8.23 1.73
N ALA A 90 -16.86 7.03 1.30
CA ALA A 90 -16.50 6.48 -0.01
C ALA A 90 -17.05 7.33 -1.18
N GLN A 91 -18.30 7.81 -1.09
CA GLN A 91 -18.89 8.69 -2.10
C GLN A 91 -18.19 10.06 -2.15
N THR A 92 -17.83 10.60 -0.98
CA THR A 92 -17.08 11.86 -0.87
C THR A 92 -15.68 11.73 -1.48
N LEU A 93 -14.96 10.65 -1.14
CA LEU A 93 -13.59 10.40 -1.63
C LEU A 93 -13.55 10.10 -3.12
N LYS A 94 -14.56 9.42 -3.68
CA LYS A 94 -14.67 9.18 -5.12
C LYS A 94 -14.67 10.48 -5.94
N ALA A 95 -15.24 11.58 -5.43
CA ALA A 95 -15.17 12.88 -6.09
C ALA A 95 -13.74 13.48 -6.10
N PHE A 96 -12.92 13.19 -5.09
CA PHE A 96 -11.49 13.53 -5.11
C PHE A 96 -10.71 12.65 -6.08
N GLU A 97 -10.98 11.34 -6.14
CA GLU A 97 -10.40 10.46 -7.17
C GLU A 97 -10.70 10.98 -8.58
N ASP A 98 -11.94 11.32 -8.87
CA ASP A 98 -12.37 11.82 -10.18
C ASP A 98 -11.72 13.17 -10.52
N SER A 99 -11.60 14.09 -9.55
CA SER A 99 -10.91 15.37 -9.76
C SER A 99 -9.39 15.24 -9.92
N LEU A 100 -8.76 14.23 -9.32
CA LEU A 100 -7.31 14.02 -9.40
C LEU A 100 -6.93 13.22 -10.65
N SER A 101 -7.67 12.15 -10.94
CA SER A 101 -7.51 11.32 -12.14
C SER A 101 -7.69 12.11 -13.43
N ALA A 102 -8.57 13.11 -13.45
CA ALA A 102 -8.70 14.05 -14.56
C ALA A 102 -7.42 14.85 -14.90
N THR A 103 -6.43 14.90 -14.00
CA THR A 103 -5.11 15.52 -14.25
C THR A 103 -4.05 14.55 -14.79
N MET A 104 -4.40 13.25 -14.90
CA MET A 104 -3.60 12.17 -15.50
C MET A 104 -4.48 11.22 -16.34
N PRO A 105 -5.16 11.72 -17.39
CA PRO A 105 -6.12 10.93 -18.16
C PRO A 105 -5.47 9.76 -18.93
N GLU A 106 -4.20 9.87 -19.32
CA GLU A 106 -3.46 8.82 -20.04
C GLU A 106 -3.29 7.56 -19.17
N ALA A 107 -2.89 7.76 -17.91
CA ALA A 107 -2.73 6.70 -16.91
C ALA A 107 -4.06 5.98 -16.58
N ARG A 108 -5.18 6.69 -16.74
CA ARG A 108 -6.54 6.15 -16.56
C ARG A 108 -7.02 5.39 -17.78
N ALA A 109 -6.71 5.86 -18.99
CA ALA A 109 -7.00 5.12 -20.21
C ALA A 109 -6.27 3.76 -20.22
N GLN A 110 -4.99 3.72 -19.83
CA GLN A 110 -4.23 2.46 -19.70
C GLN A 110 -4.85 1.49 -18.70
N LEU A 111 -5.06 1.91 -17.45
CA LEU A 111 -5.57 1.00 -16.41
C LEU A 111 -7.04 0.58 -16.67
N ALA A 112 -7.84 1.40 -17.36
CA ALA A 112 -9.17 1.01 -17.82
C ALA A 112 -9.15 0.04 -19.02
N ALA A 113 -8.16 0.15 -19.92
CA ALA A 113 -7.96 -0.80 -21.00
C ALA A 113 -7.57 -2.18 -20.46
N ASN A 114 -6.63 -2.23 -19.50
CA ASN A 114 -6.27 -3.48 -18.81
C ASN A 114 -7.48 -4.18 -18.18
N ALA A 115 -8.31 -3.45 -17.41
CA ALA A 115 -9.50 -4.02 -16.79
C ALA A 115 -10.51 -4.59 -17.82
N ALA A 116 -10.59 -4.00 -19.02
CA ALA A 116 -11.38 -4.54 -20.13
C ALA A 116 -10.74 -5.80 -20.75
N ASN A 117 -9.41 -5.81 -20.96
CA ASN A 117 -8.65 -6.95 -21.47
C ASN A 117 -8.77 -8.15 -20.51
N GLN A 118 -8.59 -7.95 -19.20
CA GLN A 118 -8.77 -8.98 -18.17
C GLN A 118 -10.20 -9.57 -18.18
N THR A 119 -11.22 -8.72 -18.32
CA THR A 119 -12.63 -9.16 -18.38
C THR A 119 -12.90 -10.04 -19.62
N ALA A 120 -12.22 -9.79 -20.75
CA ALA A 120 -12.29 -10.63 -21.93
C ALA A 120 -11.50 -11.95 -21.77
N ALA A 121 -10.26 -11.88 -21.29
CA ALA A 121 -9.41 -13.05 -21.07
C ALA A 121 -10.04 -14.06 -20.10
N GLN A 122 -10.73 -13.59 -19.06
CA GLN A 122 -11.49 -14.44 -18.13
C GLN A 122 -12.70 -15.16 -18.78
N ALA A 123 -13.18 -14.71 -19.94
CA ALA A 123 -14.23 -15.40 -20.70
C ALA A 123 -13.66 -16.42 -21.70
N ASP A 124 -12.47 -16.17 -22.26
CA ASP A 124 -11.85 -17.00 -23.31
C ASP A 124 -10.90 -18.10 -22.78
N ALA A 125 -10.59 -18.12 -21.48
CA ALA A 125 -9.73 -19.10 -20.79
C ALA A 125 -10.31 -20.54 -20.69
N GLY A 126 -10.89 -21.06 -21.77
CA GLY A 126 -11.66 -22.31 -21.81
C GLY A 126 -11.25 -23.33 -22.88
N ALA A 127 -10.12 -23.15 -23.58
CA ALA A 127 -9.76 -24.00 -24.73
C ALA A 127 -8.25 -24.20 -25.00
N ALA A 128 -7.50 -24.76 -24.04
CA ALA A 128 -6.17 -25.36 -24.29
C ALA A 128 -6.15 -26.85 -23.90
N LYS A 129 -5.39 -27.66 -24.65
CA LYS A 129 -5.07 -29.06 -24.35
C LYS A 129 -3.68 -29.40 -24.90
N ALA A 130 -2.66 -29.23 -24.08
CA ALA A 130 -1.29 -29.69 -24.32
C ALA A 130 -1.05 -31.11 -23.74
N ASP A 131 0.19 -31.59 -23.87
CA ASP A 131 0.54 -33.01 -23.71
C ASP A 131 0.62 -33.49 -22.25
N THR A 132 0.55 -34.81 -22.06
CA THR A 132 0.23 -35.45 -20.77
C THR A 132 1.48 -35.84 -19.96
N ASP A 133 2.42 -34.91 -19.79
CA ASP A 133 3.47 -35.05 -18.78
C ASP A 133 2.93 -34.64 -17.40
N GLU A 134 3.16 -35.48 -16.38
CA GLU A 134 2.63 -35.30 -15.02
C GLU A 134 3.72 -35.59 -13.97
N ALA A 135 3.92 -34.65 -13.05
CA ALA A 135 4.97 -34.70 -12.04
C ALA A 135 4.44 -34.29 -10.65
N HIS A 136 4.69 -35.13 -9.64
CA HIS A 136 4.31 -34.86 -8.26
C HIS A 136 5.54 -34.86 -7.34
N VAL A 137 5.69 -33.84 -6.50
CA VAL A 137 6.63 -33.83 -5.39
C VAL A 137 5.86 -33.74 -4.08
N ARG A 138 6.25 -34.57 -3.11
CA ARG A 138 5.66 -34.63 -1.77
C ARG A 138 6.78 -34.62 -0.73
N MET A 139 6.83 -33.58 0.07
CA MET A 139 7.75 -33.41 1.19
C MET A 139 6.93 -32.99 2.44
N PRO A 140 7.44 -33.17 3.67
CA PRO A 140 6.76 -32.70 4.86
C PRO A 140 6.48 -31.19 4.79
N GLY A 141 5.19 -30.82 4.74
CA GLY A 141 4.74 -29.43 4.61
C GLY A 141 4.73 -28.84 3.20
N VAL A 142 5.23 -29.53 2.17
CA VAL A 142 5.31 -29.02 0.78
C VAL A 142 4.76 -30.04 -0.21
N SER A 143 3.77 -29.63 -1.01
CA SER A 143 3.25 -30.42 -2.13
C SER A 143 3.35 -29.63 -3.43
N VAL A 144 3.98 -30.22 -4.44
CA VAL A 144 4.00 -29.73 -5.83
C VAL A 144 3.28 -30.74 -6.70
N ASP A 145 2.43 -30.26 -7.59
CA ASP A 145 1.77 -31.01 -8.66
C ASP A 145 1.91 -30.21 -9.95
N ALA A 146 2.39 -30.83 -11.02
CA ALA A 146 2.45 -30.22 -12.36
C ALA A 146 1.90 -31.22 -13.39
N LYS A 147 1.13 -30.73 -14.36
CA LYS A 147 0.42 -31.55 -15.35
C LYS A 147 0.24 -30.76 -16.65
N GLY A 148 1.04 -31.07 -17.67
CA GLY A 148 1.12 -30.25 -18.88
C GLY A 148 1.51 -28.81 -18.52
N GLU A 149 0.60 -27.86 -18.80
CA GLU A 149 0.77 -26.43 -18.53
C GLU A 149 0.19 -26.00 -17.16
N ASP A 150 -0.56 -26.87 -16.47
CA ASP A 150 -1.07 -26.60 -15.12
C ASP A 150 0.00 -26.91 -14.06
N ALA A 151 0.12 -26.06 -13.03
CA ALA A 151 0.93 -26.36 -11.85
C ALA A 151 0.30 -25.84 -10.55
N SER A 152 0.46 -26.55 -9.44
CA SER A 152 0.15 -26.03 -8.12
C SER A 152 1.22 -26.36 -7.09
N VAL A 153 1.54 -25.37 -6.26
CA VAL A 153 2.46 -25.50 -5.12
C VAL A 153 1.69 -25.11 -3.86
N ARG A 154 1.75 -25.94 -2.83
CA ARG A 154 1.15 -25.64 -1.52
C ARG A 154 2.20 -25.80 -0.44
N MET A 155 2.33 -24.76 0.39
CA MET A 155 3.25 -24.64 1.51
C MET A 155 2.49 -23.98 2.69
N PRO A 156 3.02 -23.98 3.92
CA PRO A 156 2.31 -23.37 5.05
C PRO A 156 2.17 -21.86 4.84
N GLY A 157 0.94 -21.38 4.64
CA GLY A 157 0.65 -19.96 4.38
C GLY A 157 0.92 -19.47 2.96
N ILE A 158 1.36 -20.33 2.02
CA ILE A 158 1.60 -19.96 0.62
C ILE A 158 0.93 -20.98 -0.32
N ARG A 159 0.20 -20.48 -1.31
CA ARG A 159 -0.29 -21.24 -2.46
C ARG A 159 0.17 -20.58 -3.76
N ILE A 160 0.52 -21.40 -4.74
CA ILE A 160 0.68 -20.99 -6.13
C ILE A 160 -0.23 -21.92 -6.96
N GLU A 161 -1.03 -21.36 -7.86
CA GLU A 161 -1.77 -22.10 -8.89
C GLU A 161 -1.52 -21.42 -10.24
N ALA A 162 -0.81 -22.10 -11.14
CA ALA A 162 -0.67 -21.75 -12.55
C ALA A 162 -1.60 -22.63 -13.41
N LYS A 163 -2.22 -22.04 -14.43
CA LYS A 163 -3.19 -22.70 -15.32
C LYS A 163 -3.01 -22.13 -16.73
N GLY A 164 -2.26 -22.84 -17.57
CA GLY A 164 -1.76 -22.25 -18.83
C GLY A 164 -0.99 -20.96 -18.55
N ASP A 165 -1.29 -19.91 -19.30
CA ASP A 165 -0.63 -18.60 -19.23
C ASP A 165 -1.03 -17.74 -18.00
N GLN A 166 -1.90 -18.24 -17.12
CA GLN A 166 -2.35 -17.53 -15.92
C GLN A 166 -1.69 -18.06 -14.64
N ALA A 167 -1.26 -17.17 -13.74
CA ALA A 167 -0.70 -17.50 -12.44
C ALA A 167 -1.40 -16.73 -11.30
N THR A 168 -1.83 -17.47 -10.27
CA THR A 168 -2.29 -16.94 -8.99
C THR A 168 -1.31 -17.32 -7.88
N VAL A 169 -0.94 -16.36 -7.04
CA VAL A 169 -0.10 -16.57 -5.86
C VAL A 169 -0.80 -16.02 -4.62
N ASP A 170 -1.23 -16.90 -3.72
CA ASP A 170 -1.78 -16.54 -2.40
C ASP A 170 -0.66 -16.59 -1.34
N ILE A 171 -0.34 -15.48 -0.69
CA ILE A 171 0.60 -15.41 0.44
C ILE A 171 -0.14 -14.83 1.64
N ALA A 172 -0.45 -15.65 2.65
CA ALA A 172 -1.05 -15.25 3.92
C ALA A 172 -2.33 -14.37 3.84
N GLY A 173 -3.06 -14.38 2.72
CA GLY A 173 -4.24 -13.55 2.47
C GLY A 173 -4.04 -12.41 1.48
N PHE A 174 -2.82 -12.22 0.96
CA PHE A 174 -2.53 -11.40 -0.22
C PHE A 174 -2.58 -12.28 -1.46
N LYS A 175 -3.46 -11.98 -2.41
CA LYS A 175 -3.52 -12.60 -3.73
C LYS A 175 -2.77 -11.71 -4.73
N ILE A 176 -1.94 -12.33 -5.56
CA ILE A 176 -1.31 -11.72 -6.74
C ILE A 176 -1.80 -12.50 -7.96
N GLU A 177 -2.28 -11.78 -8.96
CA GLU A 177 -2.68 -12.33 -10.27
C GLU A 177 -1.75 -11.79 -11.36
N ALA A 178 -1.32 -12.68 -12.25
CA ALA A 178 -0.54 -12.38 -13.43
C ALA A 178 -1.02 -13.25 -14.60
N ASP A 179 -1.02 -12.69 -15.80
CA ASP A 179 -1.39 -13.35 -17.04
C ASP A 179 -0.39 -13.00 -18.14
N ASP A 180 0.09 -13.98 -18.92
CA ASP A 180 1.01 -13.75 -20.04
C ASP A 180 0.25 -13.44 -21.34
N ASN A 181 -0.59 -12.39 -21.29
CA ASN A 181 -1.19 -11.79 -22.48
C ASN A 181 -0.21 -10.89 -23.25
N GLY A 182 1.08 -10.88 -22.88
CA GLY A 182 2.13 -10.05 -23.48
C GLY A 182 2.13 -8.57 -23.08
N GLU A 183 1.24 -8.15 -22.18
CA GLU A 183 1.14 -6.78 -21.64
C GLU A 183 1.61 -6.72 -20.17
N GLY A 184 2.19 -5.59 -19.74
CA GLY A 184 2.89 -5.47 -18.46
C GLY A 184 1.98 -5.33 -17.23
N THR A 185 1.04 -6.26 -17.03
CA THR A 185 -0.02 -6.20 -16.01
C THR A 185 0.37 -6.86 -14.69
N VAL A 186 -0.01 -6.23 -13.57
CA VAL A 186 0.04 -6.82 -12.22
C VAL A 186 -1.22 -6.38 -11.45
N ASP A 187 -1.98 -7.34 -10.92
CA ASP A 187 -3.16 -7.10 -10.09
C ASP A 187 -2.99 -7.80 -8.73
N ILE A 188 -3.21 -7.06 -7.63
CA ILE A 188 -2.96 -7.54 -6.27
C ILE A 188 -4.12 -7.12 -5.36
N GLN A 189 -4.66 -8.05 -4.58
CA GLN A 189 -5.56 -7.72 -3.46
C GLN A 189 -5.09 -8.35 -2.16
N GLY A 190 -5.03 -7.53 -1.11
CA GLY A 190 -4.93 -7.98 0.28
C GLY A 190 -6.20 -7.61 1.02
N GLY A 191 -6.81 -8.55 1.74
CA GLY A 191 -8.00 -8.30 2.56
C GLY A 191 -7.86 -8.92 3.95
N GLY A 192 -8.22 -8.17 5.00
CA GLY A 192 -8.13 -8.63 6.37
C GLY A 192 -9.10 -7.92 7.32
N PRO A 193 -9.12 -8.31 8.61
CA PRO A 193 -10.06 -7.74 9.59
C PRO A 193 -9.95 -6.22 9.76
N ASP A 194 -8.76 -5.65 9.59
CA ASP A 194 -8.41 -4.24 9.79
C ASP A 194 -8.49 -3.36 8.52
N GLY A 195 -8.65 -3.96 7.33
CA GLY A 195 -8.67 -3.20 6.08
C GLY A 195 -8.44 -4.01 4.81
N ASN A 196 -8.45 -3.30 3.68
CA ASN A 196 -8.20 -3.85 2.35
C ASN A 196 -7.15 -3.01 1.60
N VAL A 197 -6.37 -3.68 0.75
CA VAL A 197 -5.39 -3.12 -0.18
C VAL A 197 -5.71 -3.66 -1.57
N SER A 198 -5.69 -2.79 -2.59
CA SER A 198 -5.69 -3.18 -3.99
C SER A 198 -4.59 -2.42 -4.73
N ILE A 199 -3.86 -3.10 -5.61
CA ILE A 199 -2.87 -2.50 -6.51
C ILE A 199 -3.15 -3.00 -7.91
N GLN A 200 -3.27 -2.09 -8.87
CA GLN A 200 -3.44 -2.40 -10.29
C GLN A 200 -2.37 -1.66 -11.07
N ALA A 201 -1.47 -2.38 -11.73
CA ALA A 201 -0.41 -1.82 -12.56
C ALA A 201 -0.51 -2.35 -13.99
N HIS A 202 -0.19 -1.50 -14.97
CA HIS A 202 -0.14 -1.81 -16.39
C HIS A 202 0.80 -0.82 -17.11
N ASP A 203 1.82 -1.34 -17.79
CA ASP A 203 2.91 -0.58 -18.43
C ASP A 203 3.60 0.42 -17.47
N ASP A 204 3.48 1.72 -17.76
CA ASP A 204 4.04 2.85 -17.02
C ASP A 204 3.20 3.26 -15.80
N SER A 205 1.98 2.74 -15.67
CA SER A 205 0.93 3.30 -14.79
C SER A 205 0.51 2.35 -13.69
N ALA A 206 0.26 2.87 -12.48
CA ALA A 206 -0.32 2.08 -11.38
C ALA A 206 -1.34 2.86 -10.56
N GLU A 207 -2.40 2.19 -10.12
CA GLU A 207 -3.29 2.62 -9.05
C GLU A 207 -3.02 1.82 -7.77
N ILE A 208 -2.99 2.49 -6.63
CA ILE A 208 -2.93 1.89 -5.30
C ILE A 208 -4.13 2.39 -4.49
N ARG A 209 -4.91 1.48 -3.92
CA ARG A 209 -6.00 1.74 -2.98
C ARG A 209 -5.71 1.09 -1.65
N THR A 210 -5.90 1.83 -0.57
CA THR A 210 -6.00 1.29 0.79
C THR A 210 -7.26 1.82 1.47
N ASN A 211 -7.87 1.00 2.33
CA ASN A 211 -8.95 1.43 3.22
C ASN A 211 -8.89 0.62 4.53
N SER A 212 -9.13 1.29 5.66
CA SER A 212 -9.38 0.61 6.93
C SER A 212 -10.86 0.25 7.08
N THR A 213 -11.13 -0.88 7.70
CA THR A 213 -12.46 -1.23 8.23
C THR A 213 -12.66 -0.63 9.63
N GLY A 214 -13.92 -0.51 10.06
CA GLY A 214 -14.27 -0.13 11.44
C GLY A 214 -14.87 1.28 11.60
N ALA A 215 -14.78 1.83 12.81
CA ALA A 215 -15.44 3.09 13.20
C ALA A 215 -14.71 4.37 12.73
N ALA A 216 -13.52 4.21 12.15
CA ALA A 216 -12.71 5.29 11.58
C ALA A 216 -12.64 5.13 10.05
N THR A 217 -12.82 6.23 9.33
CA THR A 217 -12.33 6.33 7.96
C THR A 217 -10.82 6.51 8.03
N ARG A 218 -10.07 5.61 7.39
CA ARG A 218 -8.71 5.85 6.88
C ARG A 218 -8.64 5.27 5.48
N SER A 219 -8.18 6.04 4.50
CA SER A 219 -8.01 5.58 3.13
C SER A 219 -6.90 6.35 2.42
N THR A 220 -6.08 5.63 1.65
CA THR A 220 -5.15 6.21 0.70
C THR A 220 -5.57 5.80 -0.72
N TRP A 221 -5.54 6.75 -1.66
CA TRP A 221 -5.61 6.45 -3.09
C TRP A 221 -4.43 7.13 -3.78
N ILE A 222 -3.73 6.40 -4.64
CA ILE A 222 -2.58 6.90 -5.41
C ILE A 222 -2.74 6.43 -6.86
N LEU A 223 -2.44 7.32 -7.81
CA LEU A 223 -2.30 7.04 -9.23
C LEU A 223 -0.93 7.53 -9.69
N THR A 224 -0.20 6.69 -10.41
CA THR A 224 1.13 6.99 -10.95
C THR A 224 1.19 6.78 -12.46
N ASP A 225 2.12 7.48 -13.12
CA ASP A 225 2.55 7.28 -14.52
C ASP A 225 4.04 7.64 -14.62
N SER A 226 4.87 6.71 -15.08
CA SER A 226 6.31 6.88 -15.24
C SER A 226 6.67 8.06 -16.16
N ARG A 227 5.90 8.26 -17.23
CA ARG A 227 6.08 9.32 -18.24
C ARG A 227 5.57 10.64 -17.69
N GLY A 228 4.36 10.61 -17.11
CA GLY A 228 3.63 11.76 -16.58
C GLY A 228 2.75 12.45 -17.63
N SER A 229 1.68 13.12 -17.15
CA SER A 229 0.67 13.77 -18.00
C SER A 229 1.18 15.05 -18.68
N ALA A 230 0.35 15.69 -19.52
CA ALA A 230 0.68 16.92 -20.23
C ALA A 230 1.09 18.11 -19.32
N GLU A 231 0.62 18.15 -18.07
CA GLU A 231 1.08 19.14 -17.07
C GLU A 231 2.39 18.74 -16.38
N GLY A 232 2.89 17.52 -16.61
CA GLY A 232 4.05 16.93 -15.97
C GLY A 232 3.75 16.26 -14.61
N TRP A 233 2.48 15.99 -14.28
CA TRP A 233 2.13 15.23 -13.08
C TRP A 233 2.46 13.74 -13.30
N ARG A 234 3.22 13.15 -12.38
CA ARG A 234 3.61 11.74 -12.39
C ARG A 234 2.94 10.93 -11.30
N VAL A 235 2.52 11.59 -10.23
CA VAL A 235 1.83 10.98 -9.11
C VAL A 235 0.74 11.93 -8.61
N VAL A 236 -0.47 11.43 -8.45
CA VAL A 236 -1.59 12.14 -7.81
C VAL A 236 -2.30 11.21 -6.83
N GLY A 237 -2.92 11.75 -5.78
CA GLY A 237 -3.61 10.92 -4.80
C GLY A 237 -4.18 11.68 -3.62
N TYR A 238 -4.62 10.94 -2.59
CA TYR A 238 -4.93 11.49 -1.27
C TYR A 238 -4.56 10.52 -0.14
N GLU A 239 -4.32 11.07 1.05
CA GLU A 239 -4.57 10.40 2.35
C GLU A 239 -5.82 11.05 2.96
N ALA A 240 -6.76 10.25 3.43
CA ALA A 240 -8.01 10.70 4.03
C ALA A 240 -8.27 10.02 5.37
N ARG A 241 -8.68 10.79 6.38
CA ARG A 241 -8.97 10.24 7.72
C ARG A 241 -10.03 11.05 8.48
N GLY A 242 -10.84 10.35 9.29
CA GLY A 242 -11.77 10.98 10.24
C GLY A 242 -12.83 10.00 10.77
N PRO A 243 -13.78 10.45 11.61
CA PRO A 243 -14.92 9.62 12.03
C PRO A 243 -15.80 9.23 10.83
N VAL A 244 -16.43 8.06 10.86
CA VAL A 244 -17.34 7.61 9.77
C VAL A 244 -18.57 8.51 9.61
N GLY A 245 -18.98 9.25 10.65
CA GLY A 245 -20.01 10.29 10.58
C GLY A 245 -19.52 11.67 10.12
N GLY A 246 -18.22 11.84 9.89
CA GLY A 246 -17.59 13.11 9.55
C GLY A 246 -17.34 14.06 10.75
N PRO A 247 -16.73 15.23 10.51
CA PRO A 247 -16.07 15.61 9.25
C PRO A 247 -14.79 14.79 9.04
N ILE A 248 -14.35 14.64 7.78
CA ILE A 248 -13.08 13.98 7.44
C ILE A 248 -12.06 15.02 6.96
N VAL A 249 -10.78 14.76 7.20
CA VAL A 249 -9.68 15.53 6.63
C VAL A 249 -9.07 14.75 5.48
N VAL A 250 -8.97 15.39 4.32
CA VAL A 250 -8.42 14.83 3.08
C VAL A 250 -7.24 15.68 2.65
N ALA A 251 -6.04 15.11 2.64
CA ALA A 251 -4.87 15.73 2.05
C ALA A 251 -4.69 15.19 0.63
N THR A 252 -5.06 15.99 -0.37
CA THR A 252 -4.77 15.68 -1.78
C THR A 252 -3.31 15.99 -2.09
N VAL A 253 -2.64 15.10 -2.83
CA VAL A 253 -1.22 15.17 -3.18
C VAL A 253 -1.09 15.14 -4.70
N ARG A 254 -0.21 15.98 -5.26
CA ARG A 254 0.20 15.95 -6.67
C ARG A 254 1.70 16.21 -6.78
N SER A 255 2.44 15.36 -7.49
CA SER A 255 3.89 15.47 -7.67
C SER A 255 4.29 15.32 -9.14
N LYS A 256 5.39 15.98 -9.50
CA LYS A 256 6.05 15.86 -10.82
C LYS A 256 7.27 14.93 -10.79
N ASP A 257 7.66 14.50 -9.61
CA ASP A 257 8.67 13.47 -9.37
C ASP A 257 8.02 12.06 -9.38
N ARG A 258 8.86 11.04 -9.58
CA ARG A 258 8.54 9.61 -9.43
C ARG A 258 8.67 9.15 -7.97
N ASP A 259 9.59 9.76 -7.22
CA ASP A 259 9.77 9.60 -5.78
C ASP A 259 8.60 10.31 -5.06
N HIS A 260 7.67 9.50 -4.57
CA HIS A 260 6.37 9.94 -4.05
C HIS A 260 6.26 9.84 -2.52
N ASP A 261 6.99 8.92 -1.90
CA ASP A 261 6.84 8.52 -0.49
C ASP A 261 6.78 9.74 0.42
N ARG A 262 7.80 10.61 0.38
CA ARG A 262 7.89 11.82 1.22
C ARG A 262 6.69 12.76 1.12
N ALA A 263 6.13 12.91 -0.08
CA ALA A 263 5.01 13.82 -0.30
C ALA A 263 3.69 13.25 0.25
N PHE A 264 3.57 11.92 0.39
CA PHE A 264 2.48 11.24 1.08
C PHE A 264 2.73 11.07 2.58
N GLU A 265 3.99 10.91 3.01
CA GLU A 265 4.40 10.94 4.42
C GLU A 265 4.07 12.30 5.05
N ASP A 266 4.57 13.40 4.50
CA ASP A 266 4.28 14.75 5.00
C ASP A 266 2.77 15.10 4.93
N ALA A 267 2.05 14.56 3.93
CA ALA A 267 0.61 14.72 3.83
C ALA A 267 -0.16 13.92 4.89
N ARG A 268 0.29 12.69 5.19
CA ARG A 268 -0.27 11.85 6.26
C ARG A 268 -0.05 12.47 7.63
N ASP A 269 1.13 13.02 7.89
CA ASP A 269 1.42 13.81 9.09
C ASP A 269 0.47 14.99 9.24
N LEU A 270 0.24 15.75 8.16
CA LEU A 270 -0.72 16.87 8.16
C LEU A 270 -2.15 16.41 8.46
N VAL A 271 -2.56 15.23 7.99
CA VAL A 271 -3.87 14.61 8.34
C VAL A 271 -3.90 14.21 9.81
N ALA A 272 -2.89 13.48 10.30
CA ALA A 272 -2.81 12.99 11.68
C ALA A 272 -2.74 14.13 12.71
N LEU A 273 -2.05 15.23 12.40
CA LEU A 273 -2.02 16.45 13.21
C LEU A 273 -3.44 16.97 13.49
N ASN A 274 -4.33 16.86 12.50
CA ASN A 274 -5.71 17.33 12.57
C ASN A 274 -6.64 16.35 13.29
N VAL A 275 -6.63 15.05 12.95
CA VAL A 275 -7.63 14.09 13.45
C VAL A 275 -7.11 13.02 14.43
N GLY A 276 -5.80 12.93 14.68
CA GLY A 276 -5.17 11.92 15.54
C GLY A 276 -4.58 10.71 14.82
N GLU A 277 -3.87 9.85 15.57
CA GLU A 277 -3.22 8.60 15.12
C GLU A 277 -4.05 7.33 15.35
#